data_AF-A0A7L0AKS2-F1
#
_entry.id   AF-A0A7L0AKS2-F1
#
_cell.length_a   1.000
_cell.length_b   1.000
_cell.length_c   1.000
_cell.angle_alpha   90.00
_cell.angle_beta   90.00
_cell.angle_gamma   90.00
#
_symmetry.space_group_name_H-M   'P 1'
#
loop_
_entity.id
_entity.type
_entity.pdbx_description
1 polymer ?
#
loop_
_entity_poly.entity_id
_entity_poly.type
_entity_poly.pdbx_seq_one_letter_code
_entity_poly.pdbx_strand_id
1 'polypeptide(L)' 'CPSPSALRTVNGTRICAQLYADDSVYYDKCCAGAVLVVDPGADVPYMPHNWAARVSSL' A
#
# COMPACT_ATOMS: atom_id res chain seq x y z
N CYS A 1 5.71 0.45 -9.47
CA CYS A 1 5.62 0.33 -8.00
C CYS A 1 6.95 0.71 -7.37
N PRO A 2 6.98 1.40 -6.23
CA PRO A 2 8.23 1.65 -5.50
C PRO A 2 8.90 0.34 -5.07
N SER A 3 10.23 0.31 -4.98
CA SER A 3 10.90 -0.86 -4.42
C SER A 3 10.61 -0.95 -2.92
N PRO A 4 10.46 -2.16 -2.33
CA PRO A 4 10.23 -2.31 -0.90
C PRO A 4 11.30 -1.62 -0.03
N SER A 5 12.54 -1.61 -0.51
CA SER A 5 13.67 -0.93 0.13
C SER A 5 13.57 0.61 0.16
N ALA A 6 12.75 1.20 -0.72
CA ALA A 6 12.51 2.62 -0.81
C ALA A 6 11.29 3.09 0.01
N LEU A 7 10.49 2.17 0.57
CA LEU A 7 9.29 2.50 1.34
C LEU A 7 9.66 3.14 2.69
N ARG A 8 9.55 4.47 2.75
CA ARG A 8 9.81 5.28 3.94
C ARG A 8 8.77 6.38 4.06
N THR A 9 8.43 6.73 5.30
CA THR A 9 7.59 7.91 5.57
C THR A 9 8.37 9.20 5.34
N VAL A 10 7.68 10.34 5.31
CA VAL A 10 8.30 11.67 5.26
C VAL A 10 9.24 11.94 6.45
N ASN A 11 9.03 11.25 7.57
CA ASN A 11 9.87 11.32 8.77
C ASN A 11 11.04 10.32 8.74
N GLY A 12 11.21 9.57 7.64
CA GLY A 12 12.31 8.63 7.43
C GLY A 12 12.13 7.26 8.07
N THR A 13 11.02 7.01 8.76
CA THR A 13 10.70 5.68 9.31
C THR A 13 10.41 4.68 8.19
N ARG A 14 10.90 3.45 8.34
CA ARG A 14 10.62 2.36 7.39
C ARG A 14 9.14 2.00 7.46
N ILE A 15 8.57 1.71 6.31
CA ILE A 15 7.21 1.18 6.17
C ILE A 15 7.33 -0.34 5.93
N CYS A 16 6.41 -1.13 6.49
CA CYS A 16 6.40 -2.57 6.27
C CYS A 16 5.82 -2.91 4.89
N ALA A 17 4.67 -2.29 4.59
CA ALA A 17 3.92 -2.53 3.37
C ALA A 17 3.14 -1.29 2.94
N GLN A 18 2.95 -1.12 1.64
CA GLN A 18 2.12 -0.08 1.06
C GLN A 18 1.16 -0.71 0.06
N LEU A 19 -0.12 -0.74 0.39
CA LEU A 19 -1.16 -1.35 -0.43
C LEU A 19 -1.79 -0.29 -1.34
N TYR A 20 -2.08 -0.66 -2.58
CA TYR A 20 -2.75 0.20 -3.56
C TYR A 20 -4.12 -0.37 -3.92
N ALA A 21 -5.04 0.52 -4.31
CA ALA A 21 -6.40 0.13 -4.65
C ALA A 21 -6.71 0.06 -6.15
N ASP A 22 -5.95 0.78 -6.99
CA ASP A 22 -6.24 0.86 -8.43
C ASP A 22 -5.47 -0.21 -9.22
N ASP A 23 -6.13 -0.83 -10.20
CA ASP A 23 -5.56 -1.81 -11.14
C ASP A 23 -5.92 -1.48 -12.59
N SER A 24 -5.52 -0.30 -13.09
CA SER A 24 -5.85 0.04 -14.49
C SER A 24 -4.89 -0.67 -15.47
N VAL A 25 -5.42 -1.56 -16.30
CA VAL A 25 -4.69 -2.28 -17.37
C VAL A 25 -4.03 -1.33 -18.38
N TYR A 26 -4.61 -0.14 -18.58
CA TYR A 26 -4.18 0.78 -19.63
C TYR A 26 -2.99 1.69 -19.26
N TYR A 27 -2.52 1.69 -18.00
CA TYR A 27 -1.60 2.75 -17.56
C TYR A 27 -0.48 2.36 -16.58
N ASP A 28 -0.08 1.09 -16.45
CA ASP A 28 0.93 0.68 -15.45
C ASP A 28 0.63 1.21 -14.02
N LYS A 29 -0.64 1.57 -13.77
CA LYS A 29 -1.12 2.20 -12.53
C LYS A 29 -1.56 1.17 -11.52
N CYS A 30 -0.92 0.00 -11.50
CA CYS A 30 -1.15 -0.98 -10.44
C CYS A 30 -0.76 -0.41 -9.07
N CYS A 31 0.17 0.55 -9.04
CA CYS A 31 0.62 1.24 -7.83
C CYS A 31 0.25 2.73 -7.82
N ALA A 32 -1.05 2.99 -8.00
CA ALA A 32 -1.61 4.33 -7.94
C ALA A 32 -2.92 4.34 -7.12
N GLY A 33 -3.53 5.51 -7.02
CA GLY A 33 -4.83 5.67 -6.37
C GLY A 33 -4.75 5.79 -4.86
N ALA A 34 -5.73 5.19 -4.19
CA ALA A 34 -5.75 5.12 -2.74
C ALA A 34 -4.60 4.24 -2.23
N VAL A 35 -3.97 4.70 -1.15
CA VAL A 35 -2.81 4.04 -0.53
C VAL A 35 -3.11 3.74 0.93
N LEU A 36 -2.82 2.50 1.35
CA LEU A 36 -2.84 2.09 2.76
C LEU A 36 -1.43 1.72 3.19
N VAL A 37 -0.92 2.43 4.18
CA VAL A 37 0.40 2.19 4.76
C VAL A 37 0.25 1.28 5.97
N VAL A 38 1.07 0.23 6.02
CA VAL A 38 1.21 -0.63 7.19
C VAL A 38 2.54 -0.34 7.86
N ASP A 39 2.46 0.16 9.08
CA ASP A 39 3.62 0.49 9.89
C ASP A 39 4.36 -0.78 10.37
N PRO A 40 5.68 -0.68 10.60
CA PRO A 40 6.45 -1.79 11.15
C PRO A 40 5.95 -2.15 12.56
N GLY A 41 5.66 -3.43 12.77
CA GLY A 41 5.12 -3.94 14.04
C GLY A 41 3.61 -3.74 14.21
N ALA A 42 2.92 -3.18 13.22
CA ALA A 42 1.47 -3.14 13.20
C ALA A 42 0.93 -4.55 12.95
N ASP A 43 0.09 -5.03 13.86
CA ASP A 43 -0.75 -6.20 13.64
C ASP A 43 -2.12 -5.73 13.14
N VAL A 44 -2.48 -6.14 11.93
CA VAL A 44 -3.71 -5.73 11.23
C VAL A 44 -4.56 -6.96 10.90
N PRO A 45 -5.18 -7.61 11.91
CA PRO A 45 -5.94 -8.85 11.73
C PRO A 45 -7.22 -8.66 10.91
N TYR A 46 -7.71 -7.42 10.80
CA TYR A 46 -8.90 -7.08 10.03
C TYR A 46 -8.57 -5.99 9.01
N MET A 47 -9.13 -6.16 7.81
CA MET A 47 -9.06 -5.13 6.78
C MET A 47 -9.96 -3.95 7.16
N PRO A 48 -9.47 -2.68 7.05
CA PRO A 48 -10.32 -1.52 7.21
C PRO A 48 -11.54 -1.59 6.28
N HIS A 49 -12.70 -1.13 6.75
CA HIS A 49 -13.97 -1.30 6.02
C HIS A 49 -13.90 -0.81 4.56
N ASN A 50 -13.23 0.31 4.30
CA ASN A 50 -13.08 0.91 2.98
C ASN A 50 -12.04 0.22 2.07
N TRP A 51 -11.38 -0.84 2.55
CA TRP A 51 -10.32 -1.59 1.86
C TRP A 51 -10.67 -3.05 1.56
N ALA A 52 -11.80 -3.56 2.06
CA ALA A 52 -12.26 -4.91 1.78
C ALA A 52 -12.43 -5.15 0.27
N ALA A 53 -11.76 -6.19 -0.25
CA ALA A 53 -11.74 -6.57 -1.67
C ALA A 53 -11.33 -5.44 -2.65
N ARG A 54 -10.52 -4.49 -2.18
CA ARG A 54 -10.05 -3.36 -3.00
C ARG A 54 -8.55 -3.32 -3.23
N VAL A 55 -7.76 -4.09 -2.49
CA VAL A 55 -6.31 -4.13 -2.69
C VAL A 55 -5.99 -4.79 -4.03
N SER A 56 -5.30 -4.06 -4.90
CA SER A 56 -4.82 -4.53 -6.19
C SER A 56 -3.34 -4.92 -6.18
N SER A 57 -2.51 -4.24 -5.39
CA SER A 57 -1.07 -4.47 -5.34
C SER A 57 -0.42 -4.05 -4.02
N LEU A 58 0.83 -4.49 -3.82
CA LEU A 58 1.69 -4.30 -2.65
C LEU A 58 3.11 -3.91 -3.08
#